data_AF-A0A522ST94-F1
#
_entry.id   AF-A0A522ST94-F1
#
_cell.length_a   1.000
_cell.length_b   1.000
_cell.length_c   1.000
_cell.angle_alpha   90.00
_cell.angle_beta   90.00
_cell.angle_gamma   90.00
#
_symmetry.space_group_name_H-M   'P 1'
#
loop_
_entity.id
_entity.type
_entity.pdbx_description
1 polymer ?
#
loop_
_entity_poly.entity_id
_entity_poly.type
_entity_poly.pdbx_seq_one_letter_code
_entity_poly.pdbx_strand_id
1 'polypeptide(L)'
;MKSSPKHAAVYIPPPLIGIIIFLFSLGIQSHFPVSRDHFHNIFIRITGWIFIGAAMFFGGSGVFRFFKTKNTVETFKPASSLQTSGIYTISRNPMYAGLVSLYIGLAFIIENGWTVILTPLFIFILQTYVIRREEYYLTHAFGEPYLIYKNSVRRWLGRKKKGFPHRRMRKAGKQYP
;
A
#
# COMPACT_ATOMS: atom_id res chain seq x y z
N MET A 1 -31.30 1.40 -10.47
CA MET A 1 -29.95 0.98 -10.95
C MET A 1 -28.91 1.94 -10.41
N LYS A 2 -28.06 1.54 -9.46
CA LYS A 2 -26.89 2.37 -9.07
C LYS A 2 -25.79 2.16 -10.10
N SER A 3 -25.34 3.23 -10.75
CA SER A 3 -24.25 3.21 -11.72
C SER A 3 -22.97 2.66 -11.09
N SER A 4 -22.32 1.69 -11.74
CA SER A 4 -21.03 1.16 -11.31
C SER A 4 -19.99 2.29 -11.18
N PRO A 5 -19.19 2.36 -10.10
CA PRO A 5 -18.19 3.41 -9.94
C PRO A 5 -17.15 3.32 -11.06
N LYS A 6 -16.89 4.42 -11.77
CA LYS A 6 -15.92 4.46 -12.88
C LYS A 6 -14.46 4.39 -12.41
N HIS A 7 -14.19 4.74 -11.15
CA HIS A 7 -12.87 4.67 -10.53
C HIS A 7 -13.00 4.51 -9.00
N ALA A 8 -11.90 4.14 -8.34
CA ALA A 8 -11.81 4.27 -6.88
C ALA A 8 -11.84 5.77 -6.56
N ALA A 9 -12.87 6.25 -5.87
CA ALA A 9 -13.04 7.67 -5.51
C ALA A 9 -12.02 8.10 -4.43
N VAL A 10 -10.72 8.05 -4.75
CA VAL A 10 -9.59 8.45 -3.91
C VAL A 10 -9.04 9.73 -4.52
N TYR A 11 -9.47 10.86 -3.99
CA TYR A 11 -9.11 12.18 -4.52
C TYR A 11 -7.73 12.66 -4.05
N ILE A 12 -7.25 12.13 -2.93
CA ILE A 12 -5.97 12.51 -2.33
C ILE A 12 -4.97 11.38 -2.59
N PRO A 13 -3.86 11.65 -3.30
CA PRO A 13 -2.82 10.66 -3.52
C PRO A 13 -2.31 10.11 -2.17
N PRO A 14 -2.25 8.78 -1.99
CA PRO A 14 -1.83 8.18 -0.72
C PRO A 14 -0.45 8.64 -0.21
N PRO A 15 0.58 8.87 -1.06
CA PRO A 15 1.84 9.46 -0.61
C PRO A 15 1.68 10.85 0.03
N LEU A 16 0.74 11.66 -0.45
CA LEU A 16 0.49 13.00 0.08
C LEU A 16 -0.07 12.95 1.51
N ILE A 17 -0.94 11.97 1.80
CA ILE A 17 -1.43 11.73 3.17
C ILE A 17 -0.25 11.45 4.10
N GLY A 18 0.68 10.58 3.67
CA GLY A 18 1.88 10.27 4.44
C GLY A 18 2.76 11.49 4.66
N ILE A 19 2.99 12.29 3.62
CA ILE A 19 3.79 13.54 3.72
C ILE A 19 3.17 14.52 4.71
N ILE A 20 1.85 14.74 4.66
CA ILE A 20 1.16 15.66 5.58
C ILE A 20 1.34 15.22 7.04
N ILE A 21 1.12 13.93 7.33
CA ILE A 21 1.27 13.40 8.69
C ILE A 21 2.74 13.47 9.13
N PHE A 22 3.68 13.21 8.22
CA PHE A 22 5.11 13.30 8.50
C PHE A 22 5.55 14.74 8.82
N LEU A 23 5.14 15.73 8.03
CA LEU A 23 5.46 17.13 8.30
C LEU A 23 4.83 17.59 9.61
N PHE A 24 3.60 17.16 9.88
CA PHE A 24 2.93 17.41 11.15
C PHE A 24 3.68 16.79 12.33
N SER A 25 4.19 15.55 12.20
CA SER A 25 4.98 14.90 13.25
C SER A 25 6.32 15.59 13.49
N LEU A 26 6.96 16.14 12.45
CA LEU A 26 8.15 16.98 12.62
C LEU A 26 7.83 18.25 13.44
N GLY A 27 6.71 18.91 13.13
CA GLY A 27 6.26 20.10 13.87
C GLY A 27 5.92 19.80 15.33
N ILE A 28 5.24 18.68 15.61
CA ILE A 28 4.99 18.29 17.00
C ILE A 28 6.31 17.95 17.69
N GLN A 29 7.23 17.24 17.05
CA GLN A 29 8.53 16.90 17.64
C GLN A 29 9.36 18.15 17.98
N SER A 30 9.23 19.26 17.24
CA SER A 30 9.91 20.51 17.57
C SER A 30 9.29 21.25 18.75
N HIS A 31 7.98 21.14 18.96
CA HIS A 31 7.28 21.81 20.07
C HIS A 31 7.15 20.95 21.34
N PHE A 32 7.06 19.63 21.18
CA PHE A 32 6.87 18.63 22.22
C PHE A 32 7.83 17.45 21.99
N PRO A 33 9.13 17.62 22.24
CA PRO A 33 10.11 16.61 21.88
C PRO A 33 9.95 15.32 22.69
N VAL A 34 9.77 14.20 21.99
CA VAL A 34 9.99 12.86 22.56
C VAL A 34 11.49 12.58 22.57
N SER A 35 12.00 11.98 23.65
CA SER A 35 13.43 11.63 23.79
C SER A 35 13.91 10.80 22.58
N ARG A 36 15.12 11.13 22.11
CA ARG A 36 15.79 10.44 21.00
C ARG A 36 16.73 9.33 21.45
N ASP A 37 16.92 9.14 22.75
CA ASP A 37 17.94 8.25 23.31
C ASP A 37 17.81 6.81 22.81
N HIS A 38 16.57 6.36 22.60
CA HIS A 38 16.27 5.03 22.06
C HIS A 38 16.75 4.87 20.61
N PHE A 39 16.74 5.92 19.80
CA PHE A 39 17.07 5.84 18.36
C PHE A 39 18.56 5.64 18.08
N HIS A 40 19.43 6.01 19.02
CA HIS A 40 20.87 5.75 18.92
C HIS A 40 21.24 4.28 19.05
N ASN A 41 20.31 3.43 19.51
CA ASN A 41 20.50 2.00 19.56
C ASN A 41 20.70 1.41 18.16
N ILE A 42 21.82 0.70 17.96
CA ILE A 42 22.16 0.06 16.69
C ILE A 42 21.06 -0.86 16.16
N PHE A 43 20.35 -1.57 17.04
CA PHE A 43 19.23 -2.42 16.64
C PHE A 43 18.09 -1.61 16.03
N ILE A 44 17.76 -0.45 16.60
CA ILE A 44 16.72 0.44 16.06
C ILE A 44 17.15 0.99 14.69
N ARG A 45 18.40 1.41 14.53
CA ARG A 45 18.92 1.85 13.23
C ARG A 45 18.86 0.75 12.17
N ILE A 46 19.26 -0.48 12.52
CA ILE A 46 19.15 -1.65 11.63
C ILE A 46 17.68 -1.88 11.26
N THR A 47 16.74 -1.82 12.22
CA THR A 47 15.32 -1.95 11.89
C THR A 47 14.83 -0.88 10.92
N GLY A 48 15.31 0.37 11.06
CA GLY A 48 15.03 1.46 10.12
C GLY A 48 15.44 1.10 8.69
N TRP A 49 16.69 0.65 8.51
CA TRP A 49 17.19 0.22 7.20
C TRP A 49 16.46 -1.00 6.63
N ILE A 50 16.07 -1.95 7.47
CA ILE A 50 15.23 -3.09 7.05
C ILE A 50 13.90 -2.59 6.49
N PHE A 51 13.26 -1.62 7.16
CA PHE A 51 12.02 -1.02 6.69
C PHE A 51 12.19 -0.24 5.38
N ILE A 52 13.32 0.47 5.18
CA ILE A 52 13.65 1.09 3.89
C ILE A 52 13.84 0.05 2.79
N GLY A 53 14.56 -1.05 3.08
CA GLY A 53 14.72 -2.16 2.13
C GLY A 53 13.38 -2.80 1.76
N ALA A 54 12.50 -3.02 2.74
CA ALA A 54 11.14 -3.48 2.51
C ALA A 54 10.33 -2.49 1.65
N ALA A 55 10.47 -1.19 1.90
CA ALA A 55 9.84 -0.16 1.09
C ALA A 55 10.29 -0.19 -0.37
N MET A 56 11.59 -0.36 -0.61
CA MET A 56 12.13 -0.53 -1.97
C MET A 56 11.60 -1.79 -2.64
N PHE A 57 11.52 -2.91 -1.90
CA PHE A 57 10.99 -4.16 -2.43
C PHE A 57 9.49 -4.06 -2.80
N PHE A 58 8.66 -3.61 -1.86
CA PHE A 58 7.22 -3.52 -2.02
C PHE A 58 6.79 -2.33 -2.90
N GLY A 59 7.35 -1.15 -2.67
CA GLY A 59 7.09 0.07 -3.44
C GLY A 59 7.72 0.05 -4.83
N GLY A 60 8.96 -0.42 -4.93
CA GLY A 60 9.67 -0.56 -6.21
C GLY A 60 8.97 -1.54 -7.15
N SER A 61 8.29 -2.57 -6.64
CA SER A 61 7.48 -3.47 -7.47
C SER A 61 6.24 -2.78 -8.11
N GLY A 62 5.70 -1.75 -7.47
CA GLY A 62 4.62 -0.92 -8.01
C GLY A 62 5.12 0.08 -9.05
N VAL A 63 6.23 0.75 -8.75
CA VAL A 63 6.89 1.73 -9.63
C VAL A 63 7.51 1.06 -10.87
N PHE A 64 8.15 -0.09 -10.72
CA PHE A 64 8.71 -0.87 -11.84
C PHE A 64 7.62 -1.34 -12.82
N ARG A 65 6.43 -1.67 -12.30
CA ARG A 65 5.27 -1.99 -13.14
C ARG A 65 4.72 -0.76 -13.83
N PHE A 66 4.67 0.40 -13.17
CA PHE A 66 4.32 1.70 -13.76
C PHE A 66 5.21 2.04 -14.96
N PHE A 67 6.53 1.98 -14.80
CA PHE A 67 7.48 2.24 -15.89
C PHE A 67 7.36 1.22 -17.03
N LYS A 68 7.09 -0.06 -16.70
CA LYS A 68 6.93 -1.11 -17.71
C LYS A 68 5.60 -1.02 -18.47
N THR A 69 4.56 -0.41 -17.89
CA THR A 69 3.24 -0.28 -18.54
C THR A 69 2.99 1.08 -19.20
N LYS A 70 3.87 2.10 -19.05
CA LYS A 70 3.66 3.50 -19.51
C LYS A 70 2.31 4.13 -19.08
N ASN A 71 1.54 3.46 -18.23
CA ASN A 71 0.27 3.92 -17.76
C ASN A 71 0.54 4.74 -16.51
N THR A 72 0.06 5.98 -16.54
CA THR A 72 -0.06 6.89 -15.41
C THR A 72 -0.55 6.13 -14.18
N VAL A 73 -0.30 6.63 -12.97
CA VAL A 73 -0.94 6.12 -11.74
C VAL A 73 -2.43 6.40 -11.91
N GLU A 74 -3.11 5.54 -12.65
CA GLU A 74 -4.45 5.76 -13.16
C GLU A 74 -5.43 5.35 -12.07
N THR A 75 -5.37 6.13 -10.99
CA THR A 75 -6.45 6.29 -10.03
C THR A 75 -7.75 6.74 -10.73
N PHE A 76 -7.66 7.23 -11.97
CA PHE A 76 -8.76 7.82 -12.75
C PHE A 76 -9.16 7.05 -14.03
N LYS A 77 -8.48 5.96 -14.43
CA LYS A 77 -8.96 5.12 -15.55
C LYS A 77 -9.45 3.76 -15.06
N PRO A 78 -10.38 3.13 -15.79
CA PRO A 78 -10.82 1.78 -15.49
C PRO A 78 -9.64 0.81 -15.44
N ALA A 79 -9.59 -0.04 -14.43
CA ALA A 79 -8.59 -1.10 -14.37
C ALA A 79 -8.85 -2.09 -15.51
N SER A 80 -7.97 -2.10 -16.51
CA SER A 80 -8.08 -2.98 -17.69
C SER A 80 -7.71 -4.45 -17.42
N SER A 81 -7.05 -4.73 -16.29
CA SER A 81 -6.70 -6.11 -15.91
C SER A 81 -6.48 -6.26 -14.40
N LEU A 82 -6.90 -7.41 -13.88
CA LEU A 82 -6.69 -7.76 -12.47
C LEU A 82 -5.28 -8.31 -12.23
N GLN A 83 -4.48 -7.61 -11.43
CA GLN A 83 -3.12 -7.99 -11.09
C GLN A 83 -3.08 -8.99 -9.92
N THR A 84 -2.71 -10.25 -10.19
CA THR A 84 -2.67 -11.32 -9.17
C THR A 84 -1.37 -12.11 -9.14
N SER A 85 -0.29 -11.60 -9.73
CA SER A 85 1.00 -12.29 -9.89
C SER A 85 2.18 -11.55 -9.27
N GLY A 86 3.27 -12.27 -9.00
CA GLY A 86 4.46 -11.72 -8.35
C GLY A 86 4.14 -11.22 -6.94
N ILE A 87 4.51 -9.97 -6.65
CA ILE A 87 4.28 -9.33 -5.35
C ILE A 87 2.81 -9.34 -4.89
N TYR A 88 1.87 -9.34 -5.85
CA TYR A 88 0.43 -9.39 -5.59
C TYR A 88 -0.04 -10.75 -5.03
N THR A 89 0.83 -11.77 -5.02
CA THR A 89 0.55 -13.06 -4.35
C THR A 89 0.83 -13.02 -2.84
N ILE A 90 1.61 -12.04 -2.38
CA ILE A 90 1.99 -11.83 -0.99
C ILE A 90 1.03 -10.84 -0.32
N SER A 91 0.61 -9.81 -1.06
CA SER A 91 -0.28 -8.76 -0.58
C SER A 91 -1.25 -8.36 -1.69
N ARG A 92 -2.49 -8.02 -1.33
CA ARG A 92 -3.40 -7.37 -2.28
C ARG A 92 -3.06 -5.90 -2.53
N ASN A 93 -2.30 -5.29 -1.61
CA ASN A 93 -1.97 -3.87 -1.61
C ASN A 93 -0.47 -3.65 -1.34
N PRO A 94 0.43 -4.26 -2.14
CA PRO A 94 1.87 -4.25 -1.87
C PRO A 94 2.45 -2.84 -1.88
N MET A 95 1.95 -1.96 -2.75
CA MET A 95 2.38 -0.56 -2.79
C MET A 95 2.13 0.17 -1.46
N TYR A 96 0.97 -0.04 -0.83
CA TYR A 96 0.66 0.57 0.47
C TYR A 96 1.45 -0.05 1.62
N ALA A 97 1.75 -1.34 1.55
CA ALA A 97 2.69 -1.96 2.49
C ALA A 97 4.08 -1.31 2.38
N GLY A 98 4.57 -1.08 1.15
CA GLY A 98 5.83 -0.38 0.92
C GLY A 98 5.82 1.07 1.40
N LEU A 99 4.71 1.79 1.21
CA LEU A 99 4.56 3.16 1.71
C LEU A 99 4.59 3.25 3.24
N VAL A 100 3.91 2.33 3.94
CA VAL A 100 3.97 2.23 5.41
C VAL A 100 5.37 1.84 5.86
N SER A 101 6.04 0.90 5.17
CA SER A 101 7.42 0.55 5.48
C SER A 101 8.36 1.74 5.31
N LEU A 102 8.21 2.54 4.24
CA LEU A 102 9.01 3.75 4.04
C LEU A 102 8.83 4.73 5.19
N TYR A 103 7.57 4.94 5.59
CA TYR A 103 7.20 5.85 6.66
C TYR A 103 7.85 5.46 8.00
N ILE A 104 7.80 4.17 8.37
CA ILE A 104 8.44 3.65 9.58
C ILE A 104 9.97 3.73 9.49
N GLY A 105 10.54 3.37 8.35
CA GLY A 105 11.99 3.44 8.14
C GLY A 105 12.52 4.87 8.30
N LEU A 106 11.82 5.85 7.72
CA LEU A 106 12.14 7.27 7.89
C LEU A 106 11.99 7.73 9.34
N ALA A 107 10.98 7.26 10.06
CA ALA A 107 10.80 7.57 11.48
C ALA A 107 12.04 7.20 12.31
N PHE A 108 12.63 6.02 12.04
CA PHE A 108 13.82 5.55 12.74
C PHE A 108 15.10 6.26 12.27
N ILE A 109 15.24 6.57 10.98
CA ILE A 109 16.42 7.26 10.45
C ILE A 109 16.48 8.72 10.91
N ILE A 110 15.33 9.40 10.97
CA ILE A 110 15.20 10.82 11.35
C ILE A 110 15.04 10.96 12.87
N GLU A 111 15.01 9.84 13.60
CA GLU A 111 14.92 9.80 15.06
C GLU A 111 13.69 10.55 15.61
N ASN A 112 12.54 10.37 14.95
CA ASN A 112 11.30 11.08 15.29
C ASN A 112 10.27 10.14 15.94
N GLY A 113 10.09 10.31 17.25
CA GLY A 113 9.14 9.53 18.06
C GLY A 113 7.69 9.74 17.64
N TRP A 114 7.30 10.97 17.32
CA TRP A 114 5.94 11.27 16.87
C TRP A 114 5.58 10.58 15.55
N THR A 115 6.53 10.45 14.63
CA THR A 115 6.31 9.70 13.38
C THR A 115 5.99 8.22 13.68
N VAL A 116 6.71 7.60 14.61
CA VAL A 116 6.42 6.22 15.06
C VAL A 116 5.02 6.16 15.68
N ILE A 117 4.70 7.08 16.61
CA ILE A 117 3.42 7.13 17.33
C ILE A 117 2.24 7.35 16.37
N LEU A 118 2.40 8.16 15.31
CA LEU A 118 1.35 8.44 14.33
C LEU A 118 1.23 7.38 13.23
N THR A 119 2.11 6.38 13.20
CA THR A 119 2.06 5.29 12.21
C THR A 119 0.73 4.52 12.23
N PRO A 120 0.15 4.12 13.39
CA PRO A 120 -1.16 3.47 13.42
C PRO A 120 -2.28 4.33 12.83
N LEU A 121 -2.25 5.64 13.06
CA LEU A 121 -3.20 6.58 12.47
C LEU A 121 -3.07 6.60 10.94
N PHE A 122 -1.84 6.67 10.44
CA PHE A 122 -1.57 6.63 9.00
C PHE A 122 -2.10 5.33 8.35
N ILE A 123 -1.82 4.17 8.97
CA ILE A 123 -2.34 2.86 8.52
C ILE A 123 -3.87 2.86 8.52
N PHE A 124 -4.51 3.41 9.56
CA PHE A 124 -5.96 3.49 9.66
C PHE A 124 -6.57 4.33 8.53
N ILE A 125 -5.99 5.50 8.24
CA ILE A 125 -6.43 6.37 7.14
C ILE A 125 -6.26 5.67 5.80
N LEU A 126 -5.09 5.08 5.51
CA LEU A 126 -4.87 4.32 4.28
C LEU A 126 -5.89 3.19 4.12
N GLN A 127 -6.14 2.44 5.21
CA GLN A 127 -7.08 1.33 5.17
C GLN A 127 -8.51 1.80 4.86
N THR A 128 -8.98 2.86 5.50
CA THR A 128 -10.37 3.31 5.42
C THR A 128 -10.66 4.16 4.20
N TYR A 129 -9.78 5.11 3.90
CA TYR A 129 -9.97 6.09 2.83
C TYR A 129 -9.53 5.58 1.46
N VAL A 130 -8.47 4.77 1.40
CA VAL A 130 -7.86 4.34 0.13
C VAL A 130 -8.20 2.89 -0.16
N ILE A 131 -7.68 1.96 0.65
CA ILE A 131 -7.71 0.52 0.35
C ILE A 131 -9.14 0.00 0.24
N ARG A 132 -10.02 0.33 1.19
CA ARG A 132 -11.42 -0.15 1.13
C ARG A 132 -12.16 0.33 -0.13
N ARG A 133 -11.90 1.55 -0.60
CA ARG A 133 -12.52 2.09 -1.81
C ARG A 133 -11.99 1.40 -3.06
N GLU A 134 -10.68 1.16 -3.13
CA GLU A 134 -10.08 0.39 -4.21
C GLU A 134 -10.59 -1.06 -4.24
N GLU A 135 -10.63 -1.75 -3.09
CA GLU A 135 -11.15 -3.12 -3.03
C GLU A 135 -12.64 -3.19 -3.41
N TYR A 136 -13.44 -2.18 -3.04
CA TYR A 136 -14.84 -2.06 -3.45
C TYR A 136 -14.96 -1.89 -4.97
N TYR A 137 -14.22 -0.94 -5.55
CA TYR A 137 -14.16 -0.74 -6.99
C TYR A 137 -13.76 -2.02 -7.74
N LEU A 138 -12.69 -2.69 -7.32
CA LEU A 138 -12.21 -3.93 -7.94
C LEU A 138 -13.22 -5.07 -7.84
N THR A 139 -14.00 -5.11 -6.75
CA THR A 139 -15.10 -6.08 -6.60
C THR A 139 -16.20 -5.84 -7.64
N HIS A 140 -16.53 -4.58 -7.92
CA HIS A 140 -17.57 -4.22 -8.90
C HIS A 140 -17.07 -4.34 -10.34
N ALA A 141 -15.82 -4.01 -10.60
CA ALA A 141 -15.21 -4.05 -11.93
C ALA A 141 -14.97 -5.49 -12.40
N PHE A 142 -14.49 -6.37 -11.51
CA PHE A 142 -14.05 -7.73 -11.89
C PHE A 142 -14.90 -8.86 -11.31
N GLY A 143 -15.82 -8.60 -10.37
CA GLY A 143 -16.73 -9.61 -9.81
C GLY A 143 -16.01 -10.83 -9.20
N GLU A 144 -16.48 -12.03 -9.57
CA GLU A 144 -15.98 -13.32 -9.08
C GLU A 144 -14.46 -13.52 -9.15
N PRO A 145 -13.77 -13.22 -10.27
CA PRO A 145 -12.31 -13.21 -10.33
C PRO A 145 -11.63 -12.49 -9.16
N TYR A 146 -12.13 -11.31 -8.78
CA TYR A 146 -11.59 -10.55 -7.66
C TYR A 146 -11.95 -11.17 -6.31
N LEU A 147 -13.15 -11.73 -6.15
CA LEU A 147 -13.57 -12.40 -4.91
C LEU A 147 -12.69 -13.63 -4.61
N ILE A 148 -12.39 -14.44 -5.63
CA ILE A 148 -11.47 -15.60 -5.49
C ILE A 148 -10.08 -15.12 -5.06
N TYR A 149 -9.59 -14.04 -5.66
CA TYR A 149 -8.31 -13.43 -5.29
C TYR A 149 -8.31 -12.88 -3.86
N LYS A 150 -9.35 -12.13 -3.47
CA LYS A 150 -9.58 -11.59 -2.12
C LYS A 150 -9.62 -12.68 -1.03
N ASN A 151 -10.15 -13.86 -1.37
CA ASN A 151 -10.18 -15.01 -0.46
C ASN A 151 -8.83 -15.74 -0.36
N SER A 152 -7.94 -15.55 -1.34
CA SER A 152 -6.66 -16.26 -1.41
C SER A 152 -5.49 -15.47 -0.83
N VAL A 153 -5.54 -14.13 -0.88
CA VAL A 153 -4.45 -13.23 -0.47
C VAL A 153 -4.93 -12.25 0.59
N ARG A 154 -4.13 -11.99 1.63
CA ARG A 154 -4.47 -11.02 2.68
C ARG A 154 -4.34 -9.58 2.17
N ARG A 155 -4.98 -8.65 2.88
CA ARG A 155 -4.98 -7.22 2.52
C ARG A 155 -3.58 -6.61 2.55
N TRP A 156 -2.84 -6.87 3.63
CA TRP A 156 -1.54 -6.26 3.92
C TRP A 156 -0.38 -7.22 3.64
N LEU A 157 -0.29 -8.35 4.33
CA LEU A 157 0.75 -9.36 4.11
C LEU A 157 0.24 -10.78 4.39
N GLY A 158 0.62 -11.72 3.54
CA GLY A 158 0.40 -13.15 3.70
C GLY A 158 -0.67 -13.75 2.77
N ARG A 159 -0.64 -15.08 2.66
CA ARG A 159 -1.56 -15.87 1.85
C ARG A 159 -2.54 -16.62 2.76
N LYS A 160 -3.81 -16.70 2.36
CA LYS A 160 -4.86 -17.38 3.15
C LYS A 160 -5.02 -18.88 2.81
N LYS A 161 -4.74 -19.32 1.57
CA LYS A 161 -4.85 -20.73 1.14
C LYS A 161 -3.74 -21.15 0.16
N LYS A 162 -3.22 -22.38 0.31
CA LYS A 162 -2.44 -23.10 -0.72
C LYS A 162 -3.43 -23.55 -1.83
N GLY A 163 -3.17 -23.22 -3.10
CA GLY A 163 -4.01 -23.67 -4.22
C GLY A 163 -4.56 -22.59 -5.16
N PHE A 164 -4.11 -21.32 -5.06
CA PHE A 164 -4.50 -20.27 -6.02
C PHE A 164 -4.20 -20.72 -7.46
N PRO A 165 -5.22 -20.94 -8.31
CA PRO A 165 -5.01 -21.50 -9.63
C PRO A 165 -4.53 -20.40 -10.58
N HIS A 166 -3.21 -20.19 -10.61
CA HIS A 166 -2.55 -19.16 -11.43
C HIS A 166 -2.92 -19.26 -12.93
N ARG A 167 -3.23 -20.47 -13.42
CA ARG A 167 -3.64 -20.75 -14.80
C ARG A 167 -5.05 -20.27 -15.17
N ARG A 168 -6.03 -20.30 -14.25
CA ARG A 168 -7.43 -19.90 -14.56
C ARG A 168 -7.56 -18.38 -14.69
N MET A 169 -6.83 -17.60 -13.90
CA MET A 169 -6.93 -16.13 -13.91
C MET A 169 -6.19 -15.46 -15.08
N ARG A 170 -5.15 -16.09 -15.63
CA ARG A 170 -4.40 -15.57 -16.78
C ARG A 170 -5.25 -15.47 -18.06
N LYS A 171 -6.33 -16.25 -18.16
CA LYS A 171 -7.31 -16.17 -19.26
C LYS A 171 -8.38 -15.09 -19.01
N ALA A 172 -8.83 -14.91 -17.78
CA ALA A 172 -9.84 -13.92 -17.42
C ALA A 172 -9.36 -12.45 -17.58
N GLY A 173 -8.07 -12.18 -17.36
CA GLY A 173 -7.50 -10.83 -17.52
C GLY A 173 -7.44 -10.28 -18.95
N LYS A 174 -7.89 -11.04 -19.96
CA LYS A 174 -7.98 -10.59 -21.37
C LYS A 174 -9.39 -10.15 -21.79
N GLN A 175 -10.39 -10.27 -20.91
CA GLN A 175 -11.79 -10.34 -21.34
C GLN A 175 -12.72 -9.32 -20.66
N TYR A 176 -12.19 -8.36 -19.90
CA TYR A 176 -12.98 -7.30 -19.27
C TYR A 176 -12.57 -5.93 -19.81
N PRO A 177 -13.55 -5.06 -20.11
CA PRO A 177 -13.36 -3.79 -20.83
C PRO A 177 -12.55 -2.76 -20.05
#